data_AF-A0A968AT14-F1
#
_entry.id   AF-A0A968AT14-F1
#
_cell.length_a   1.000
_cell.length_b   1.000
_cell.length_c   1.000
_cell.angle_alpha   90.00
_cell.angle_beta   90.00
_cell.angle_gamma   90.00
#
_symmetry.space_group_name_H-M   'P 1'
#
loop_
_entity.id
_entity.type
_entity.pdbx_description
1 polymer ?
#
loop_
_entity_poly.entity_id
_entity_poly.type
_entity_poly.pdbx_seq_one_letter_code
_entity_poly.pdbx_strand_id
1 'polypeptide(L)'
;MTIGYFLITVAFIAAIVSATAYILYYKEKQEPLLRLGNQSFVVMGISIATSLAMLIYSILTHNFQINYVYNYSSTALNKFYLFSTLWAGQEGTFMLWLFYGVIYGFILIKITARKRPLVMFFLLLVQVFLLLILLKKNPFAMIWHAHEQVPVGFMPSDGAGLNPLLQNNWMVIHPPTLFLGYSSTVVPFAFAMAAMVSRNFQGWIKEARPWVIFNVMILGTGIIMGGYWAYTTLGWGGYWGWDPVENASLVPWIFGLALLHGLIIQAKRQALVKTNFFLAGTVFLTMIWGSFLTRSGVLTDFSVHSFGASGLNLYLMIFQGLFTLLFLGVFFNAISYYKKIEEEPIRFGDGLLNRETFILAGMLTLVLTGLFVLFGTSSPIYTSWFGDPASLSPDFYNTMITPVVIAMLIVISIAPLLAWKTSELRNVSTILWSAAGALLLTLLAFFVGLTHLLSIVLFFLAAFVIIVNLKVTFLFLKRNFGNAGGYLAHVGIGFMVIGILTSSL
;
A
#
# COMPACT_ATOMS: atom_id res chain seq x y z
N MET A 1 8.92 -21.77 27.65
CA MET A 1 8.28 -21.30 26.39
C MET A 1 6.86 -20.85 26.72
N THR A 2 6.48 -19.62 26.38
CA THR A 2 5.11 -19.13 26.61
C THR A 2 4.13 -19.76 25.62
N ILE A 3 2.86 -19.91 25.99
CA ILE A 3 1.82 -20.50 25.13
C ILE A 3 1.66 -19.66 23.84
N GLY A 4 1.71 -18.33 23.94
CA GLY A 4 1.63 -17.44 22.77
C GLY A 4 2.75 -17.69 21.75
N TYR A 5 3.99 -17.89 22.20
CA TYR A 5 5.12 -18.24 21.32
C TYR A 5 5.03 -19.66 20.75
N PHE A 6 4.51 -20.61 21.54
CA PHE A 6 4.22 -21.95 21.05
C PHE A 6 3.22 -21.91 19.87
N LEU A 7 2.14 -21.14 20.00
CA LEU A 7 1.16 -20.96 18.92
C LEU A 7 1.77 -20.31 17.66
N ILE A 8 2.71 -19.37 17.81
CA ILE A 8 3.46 -18.80 16.67
C ILE A 8 4.29 -19.88 15.97
N THR A 9 4.95 -20.75 16.75
CA THR A 9 5.70 -21.89 16.20
C THR A 9 4.80 -22.89 15.47
N VAL A 10 3.63 -23.23 16.04
CA VAL A 10 2.63 -24.09 15.38
C VAL A 10 2.14 -23.45 14.09
N ALA A 11 1.85 -22.14 14.10
CA ALA A 11 1.45 -21.40 12.91
C ALA A 11 2.54 -21.43 11.83
N PHE A 12 3.81 -21.27 12.20
CA PHE A 12 4.94 -21.33 11.27
C PHE A 12 5.03 -22.70 10.56
N ILE A 13 4.96 -23.79 11.33
CA ILE A 13 4.97 -25.15 10.75
C ILE A 13 3.75 -25.36 9.86
N ALA A 14 2.55 -24.99 10.33
CA ALA A 14 1.31 -25.14 9.57
C ALA A 14 1.31 -24.32 8.28
N ALA A 15 1.94 -23.13 8.28
CA ALA A 15 2.11 -22.29 7.09
C ALA A 15 2.98 -22.98 6.02
N ILE A 16 4.10 -23.59 6.43
CA ILE A 16 4.99 -24.34 5.53
C ILE A 16 4.29 -25.57 4.95
N VAL A 17 3.59 -26.34 5.80
CA VAL A 17 2.81 -27.51 5.36
C VAL A 17 1.73 -27.08 4.38
N SER A 18 1.00 -26.00 4.69
CA SER A 18 -0.03 -25.46 3.80
C SER A 18 0.54 -25.03 2.44
N ALA A 19 1.64 -24.27 2.44
CA ALA A 19 2.28 -23.80 1.20
C ALA A 19 2.74 -24.97 0.34
N THR A 20 3.41 -25.95 0.96
CA THR A 20 3.90 -27.16 0.30
C THR A 20 2.74 -27.97 -0.28
N ALA A 21 1.65 -28.16 0.47
CA ALA A 21 0.48 -28.89 0.01
C ALA A 21 -0.20 -28.21 -1.20
N TYR A 22 -0.30 -26.87 -1.21
CA TYR A 22 -0.85 -26.14 -2.35
C TYR A 22 -0.01 -26.25 -3.62
N ILE A 23 1.34 -26.18 -3.52
CA ILE A 23 2.20 -26.32 -4.69
C ILE A 23 2.26 -27.77 -5.20
N LEU A 24 2.23 -28.76 -4.30
CA LEU A 24 2.12 -30.17 -4.68
C LEU A 24 0.77 -30.46 -5.33
N TYR A 25 -0.34 -29.97 -4.77
CA TYR A 25 -1.65 -30.08 -5.42
C TYR A 25 -1.66 -29.43 -6.81
N TYR A 26 -1.00 -28.29 -6.99
CA TYR A 26 -0.89 -27.67 -8.31
C TYR A 26 -0.25 -28.60 -9.34
N LYS A 27 0.78 -29.36 -8.94
CA LYS A 27 1.51 -30.30 -9.80
C LYS A 27 0.76 -31.63 -10.01
N GLU A 28 0.24 -32.20 -8.93
CA GLU A 28 -0.25 -33.59 -8.91
C GLU A 28 -1.77 -33.72 -9.01
N LYS A 29 -2.52 -32.65 -8.73
CA LYS A 29 -4.00 -32.62 -8.76
C LYS A 29 -4.68 -33.63 -7.82
N GLN A 30 -3.99 -34.10 -6.78
CA GLN A 30 -4.57 -35.04 -5.80
C GLN A 30 -5.36 -34.30 -4.71
N GLU A 31 -6.66 -34.55 -4.62
CA GLU A 31 -7.56 -33.93 -3.63
C GLU A 31 -7.12 -34.03 -2.15
N PRO A 32 -6.45 -35.11 -1.67
CA PRO A 32 -5.86 -35.12 -0.33
C PRO A 32 -4.90 -33.95 -0.06
N LEU A 33 -4.10 -33.52 -1.05
CA LEU A 33 -3.16 -32.41 -0.91
C LEU A 33 -3.90 -31.07 -0.77
N LEU A 34 -4.97 -30.86 -1.54
CA LEU A 34 -5.80 -29.65 -1.39
C LEU A 34 -6.47 -29.60 -0.01
N ARG A 35 -6.96 -30.74 0.48
CA ARG A 35 -7.52 -30.85 1.84
C ARG A 35 -6.48 -30.54 2.92
N LEU A 36 -5.28 -31.11 2.80
CA LEU A 36 -4.17 -30.83 3.71
C LEU A 36 -3.78 -29.34 3.70
N GLY A 37 -3.71 -28.73 2.51
CA GLY A 37 -3.42 -27.30 2.36
C GLY A 37 -4.44 -26.42 3.07
N ASN A 38 -5.74 -26.69 2.86
CA ASN A 38 -6.83 -25.97 3.51
C ASN A 38 -6.84 -26.18 5.04
N GLN A 39 -6.70 -27.42 5.51
CA GLN A 39 -6.71 -27.74 6.95
C GLN A 39 -5.50 -27.11 7.67
N SER A 40 -4.32 -27.18 7.07
CA SER A 40 -3.11 -26.57 7.63
C SER A 40 -3.23 -25.04 7.67
N PHE A 41 -3.86 -24.43 6.66
CA PHE A 41 -4.18 -23.00 6.69
C PHE A 41 -5.13 -22.64 7.84
N VAL A 42 -6.15 -23.46 8.10
CA VAL A 42 -7.07 -23.26 9.23
C VAL A 42 -6.31 -23.35 10.56
N VAL A 43 -5.43 -24.34 10.74
CA VAL A 43 -4.59 -24.47 11.93
C VAL A 43 -3.70 -23.24 12.13
N MET A 44 -3.06 -22.76 11.06
CA MET A 44 -2.28 -21.51 11.08
C MET A 44 -3.15 -20.32 11.51
N GLY A 45 -4.32 -20.17 10.91
CA GLY A 45 -5.23 -19.06 11.18
C GLY A 45 -5.76 -19.04 12.62
N ILE A 46 -6.17 -20.20 13.15
CA ILE A 46 -6.60 -20.33 14.55
C ILE A 46 -5.44 -20.05 15.50
N SER A 47 -4.24 -20.54 15.20
CA SER A 47 -3.05 -20.31 16.04
C SER A 47 -2.67 -18.83 16.10
N ILE A 48 -2.68 -18.13 14.95
CA ILE A 48 -2.44 -16.68 14.88
C ILE A 48 -3.51 -15.90 15.63
N ALA A 49 -4.80 -16.20 15.40
CA ALA A 49 -5.91 -15.52 16.05
C ALA A 49 -5.89 -15.72 17.58
N THR A 50 -5.59 -16.93 18.03
CA THR A 50 -5.49 -17.26 19.46
C THR A 50 -4.29 -16.56 20.09
N SER A 51 -3.12 -16.59 19.43
CA SER A 51 -1.93 -15.87 19.88
C SER A 51 -2.20 -14.35 19.97
N LEU A 52 -2.86 -13.76 18.97
CA LEU A 52 -3.26 -12.36 19.00
C LEU A 52 -4.19 -12.05 20.18
N ALA A 53 -5.21 -12.88 20.41
CA ALA A 53 -6.12 -12.74 21.54
C ALA A 53 -5.40 -12.84 22.89
N MET A 54 -4.39 -13.71 23.01
CA MET A 54 -3.56 -13.81 24.22
C MET A 54 -2.71 -12.56 24.46
N LEU A 55 -2.17 -11.94 23.40
CA LEU A 55 -1.45 -10.68 23.52
C LEU A 55 -2.37 -9.55 23.95
N ILE A 56 -3.56 -9.44 23.34
CA ILE A 56 -4.60 -8.48 23.73
C ILE A 56 -4.99 -8.68 25.19
N TYR A 57 -5.25 -9.92 25.61
CA TYR A 57 -5.56 -10.24 27.01
C TYR A 57 -4.43 -9.77 27.93
N SER A 58 -3.18 -10.07 27.60
CA SER A 58 -2.02 -9.66 28.38
C SER A 58 -1.86 -8.14 28.51
N ILE A 59 -2.19 -7.40 27.45
CA ILE A 59 -2.23 -5.93 27.46
C ILE A 59 -3.33 -5.43 28.40
N LEU A 60 -4.55 -5.94 28.24
CA LEU A 60 -5.72 -5.48 29.00
C LEU A 60 -5.66 -5.86 30.49
N THR A 61 -4.92 -6.90 30.86
CA THR A 61 -4.68 -7.30 32.25
C THR A 61 -3.34 -6.81 32.80
N HIS A 62 -2.65 -5.91 32.10
CA HIS A 62 -1.38 -5.32 32.55
C HIS A 62 -0.31 -6.36 32.94
N ASN A 63 -0.16 -7.42 32.14
CA ASN A 63 0.86 -8.43 32.39
C ASN A 63 2.27 -7.93 32.02
N PHE A 64 2.85 -7.12 32.91
CA PHE A 64 4.18 -6.52 32.74
C PHE A 64 5.34 -7.51 32.79
N GLN A 65 5.11 -8.80 33.05
CA GLN A 65 6.14 -9.82 32.84
C GLN A 65 6.46 -9.99 31.35
N ILE A 66 5.53 -9.66 30.44
CA ILE A 66 5.75 -9.66 29.00
C ILE A 66 6.42 -8.33 28.61
N ASN A 67 7.59 -8.43 28.01
CA ASN A 67 8.41 -7.29 27.62
C ASN A 67 7.67 -6.30 26.70
N TYR A 68 6.84 -6.81 25.78
CA TYR A 68 6.02 -5.96 24.91
C TYR A 68 5.01 -5.12 25.72
N VAL A 69 4.30 -5.76 26.66
CA VAL A 69 3.32 -5.09 27.52
C VAL A 69 4.00 -4.05 28.39
N TYR A 70 5.14 -4.39 28.99
CA TYR A 70 5.95 -3.48 29.78
C TYR A 70 6.40 -2.23 28.99
N ASN A 71 6.89 -2.39 27.76
CA ASN A 71 7.46 -1.27 27.01
C ASN A 71 6.42 -0.31 26.40
N TYR A 72 5.18 -0.73 26.20
CA TYR A 72 4.19 0.05 25.44
C TYR A 72 2.91 0.38 26.21
N SER A 73 2.69 -0.19 27.40
CA SER A 73 1.48 0.04 28.20
C SER A 73 1.79 0.51 29.62
N SER A 74 0.81 1.10 30.28
CA SER A 74 0.85 1.43 31.71
C SER A 74 -0.55 1.38 32.30
N THR A 75 -0.64 1.33 33.63
CA THR A 75 -1.92 1.34 34.37
C THR A 75 -2.70 2.65 34.23
N ALA A 76 -2.01 3.74 33.87
CA ALA A 76 -2.60 5.06 33.68
C ALA A 76 -3.29 5.25 32.32
N LEU A 77 -3.05 4.37 31.34
CA LEU A 77 -3.65 4.50 30.01
C LEU A 77 -5.15 4.22 30.07
N ASN A 78 -5.95 5.08 29.42
CA ASN A 78 -7.35 4.76 29.18
C ASN A 78 -7.47 3.50 28.30
N LYS A 79 -8.63 2.83 28.33
CA LYS A 79 -8.83 1.55 27.63
C LYS A 79 -8.62 1.64 26.11
N PHE A 80 -8.91 2.79 25.50
CA PHE A 80 -8.73 2.98 24.05
C PHE A 80 -7.25 3.03 23.67
N TYR A 81 -6.45 3.82 24.40
CA TYR A 81 -5.01 3.88 24.19
C TYR A 81 -4.33 2.59 24.60
N LEU A 82 -4.78 1.95 25.69
CA LEU A 82 -4.29 0.65 26.11
C LEU A 82 -4.49 -0.40 25.00
N PHE A 83 -5.67 -0.48 24.39
CA PHE A 83 -5.89 -1.37 23.25
C PHE A 83 -4.99 -1.02 22.05
N SER A 84 -4.78 0.26 21.77
CA SER A 84 -3.92 0.70 20.66
C SER A 84 -2.44 0.35 20.82
N THR A 85 -2.00 0.00 22.03
CA THR A 85 -0.63 -0.51 22.27
C THR A 85 -0.33 -1.77 21.49
N LEU A 86 -1.36 -2.52 21.05
CA LEU A 86 -1.24 -3.70 20.19
C LEU A 86 -0.47 -3.43 18.90
N TRP A 87 -0.42 -2.20 18.41
CA TRP A 87 0.35 -1.83 17.21
C TRP A 87 1.34 -0.69 17.48
N ALA A 88 1.66 -0.42 18.75
CA ALA A 88 2.68 0.56 19.12
C ALA A 88 4.10 0.03 18.89
N GLY A 89 4.31 -1.28 19.05
CA GLY A 89 5.60 -1.93 18.80
C GLY A 89 5.61 -2.80 17.53
N GLN A 90 6.82 -3.12 17.07
CA GLN A 90 7.04 -3.87 15.83
C GLN A 90 6.38 -5.25 15.85
N GLU A 91 6.50 -6.00 16.94
CA GLU A 91 5.94 -7.35 17.13
C GLU A 91 4.43 -7.35 16.92
N GLY A 92 3.75 -6.40 17.54
CA GLY A 92 2.31 -6.23 17.42
C GLY A 92 1.87 -5.85 16.00
N THR A 93 2.61 -4.98 15.31
CA THR A 93 2.31 -4.67 13.90
C THR A 93 2.52 -5.87 12.97
N PHE A 94 3.51 -6.71 13.21
CA PHE A 94 3.71 -7.96 12.45
C PHE A 94 2.60 -8.97 12.73
N MET A 95 2.13 -9.08 13.98
CA MET A 95 0.95 -9.86 14.34
C MET A 95 -0.32 -9.37 13.62
N LEU A 96 -0.53 -8.05 13.55
CA LEU A 96 -1.65 -7.45 12.83
C LEU A 96 -1.58 -7.74 11.33
N TRP A 97 -0.39 -7.63 10.73
CA TRP A 97 -0.17 -7.96 9.32
C TRP A 97 -0.47 -9.43 9.03
N LEU A 98 0.04 -10.36 9.86
CA LEU A 98 -0.29 -11.79 9.76
C LEU A 98 -1.79 -12.03 9.85
N PHE A 99 -2.46 -11.40 10.82
CA PHE A 99 -3.89 -11.56 11.02
C PHE A 99 -4.72 -11.12 9.82
N TYR A 100 -4.40 -9.98 9.20
CA TYR A 100 -5.04 -9.57 7.94
C TYR A 100 -4.76 -10.56 6.80
N GLY A 101 -3.55 -11.09 6.70
CA GLY A 101 -3.21 -12.15 5.75
C GLY A 101 -4.04 -13.42 5.92
N VAL A 102 -4.33 -13.81 7.17
CA VAL A 102 -5.25 -14.92 7.50
C VAL A 102 -6.66 -14.63 6.99
N ILE A 103 -7.18 -13.42 7.24
CA ILE A 103 -8.50 -12.99 6.75
C ILE A 103 -8.56 -13.07 5.22
N TYR A 104 -7.55 -12.54 4.52
CA TYR A 104 -7.48 -12.61 3.05
C TYR A 104 -7.44 -14.06 2.56
N GLY A 105 -6.63 -14.91 3.20
CA GLY A 105 -6.54 -16.31 2.82
C GLY A 105 -7.87 -17.07 3.00
N PHE A 106 -8.64 -16.79 4.06
CA PHE A 106 -9.98 -17.38 4.21
C PHE A 106 -10.95 -16.93 3.12
N ILE A 107 -10.91 -15.65 2.74
CA ILE A 107 -11.70 -15.14 1.61
C ILE A 107 -11.27 -15.87 0.33
N LEU A 108 -9.96 -15.91 0.05
CA LEU A 108 -9.38 -16.54 -1.14
C LEU A 108 -9.64 -18.05 -1.21
N ILE A 109 -9.70 -18.76 -0.09
CA ILE A 109 -10.10 -20.17 -0.07
C ILE A 109 -11.51 -20.35 -0.61
N LYS A 110 -12.45 -19.48 -0.19
CA LYS A 110 -13.84 -19.53 -0.66
C LYS A 110 -13.97 -19.17 -2.13
N ILE A 111 -13.23 -18.16 -2.61
CA ILE A 111 -13.43 -17.62 -3.97
C ILE A 111 -12.48 -18.17 -5.02
N THR A 112 -11.31 -18.70 -4.65
CA THR A 112 -10.19 -18.92 -5.58
C THR A 112 -9.41 -20.21 -5.36
N ALA A 113 -9.10 -20.64 -4.13
CA ALA A 113 -8.09 -21.69 -3.88
C ALA A 113 -8.37 -23.02 -4.59
N ARG A 114 -9.66 -23.40 -4.75
CA ARG A 114 -10.05 -24.61 -5.50
C ARG A 114 -9.71 -24.53 -6.99
N LYS A 115 -9.69 -23.33 -7.57
CA LYS A 115 -9.43 -23.09 -9.00
C LYS A 115 -7.99 -22.65 -9.27
N ARG A 116 -7.34 -22.00 -8.29
CA ARG A 116 -6.00 -21.42 -8.44
C ARG A 116 -5.19 -21.60 -7.13
N PRO A 117 -4.72 -22.82 -6.82
CA PRO A 117 -3.95 -23.11 -5.59
C PRO A 117 -2.67 -22.27 -5.48
N LEU A 118 -2.09 -21.85 -6.61
CA LEU A 118 -0.92 -20.98 -6.65
C LEU A 118 -1.14 -19.63 -5.93
N VAL A 119 -2.36 -19.10 -5.91
CA VAL A 119 -2.66 -17.84 -5.21
C VAL A 119 -2.43 -18.00 -3.71
N MET A 120 -2.91 -19.12 -3.14
CA MET A 120 -2.65 -19.44 -1.74
C MET A 120 -1.18 -19.71 -1.47
N PHE A 121 -0.49 -20.40 -2.37
CA PHE A 121 0.96 -20.63 -2.26
C PHE A 121 1.74 -19.31 -2.12
N PHE A 122 1.53 -18.34 -3.02
CA PHE A 122 2.25 -17.07 -2.96
C PHE A 122 1.87 -16.21 -1.75
N LEU A 123 0.59 -16.23 -1.32
CA LEU A 123 0.18 -15.60 -0.06
C LEU A 123 0.89 -16.24 1.14
N LEU A 124 0.99 -17.56 1.18
CA LEU A 124 1.59 -18.30 2.28
C LEU A 124 3.11 -18.10 2.37
N LEU A 125 3.82 -17.92 1.26
CA LEU A 125 5.24 -17.57 1.32
C LEU A 125 5.48 -16.29 2.13
N VAL A 126 4.58 -15.30 1.99
CA VAL A 126 4.64 -14.06 2.78
C VAL A 126 4.34 -14.34 4.26
N GLN A 127 3.31 -15.14 4.55
CA GLN A 127 2.97 -15.51 5.93
C GLN A 127 4.10 -16.28 6.62
N VAL A 128 4.75 -17.22 5.93
CA VAL A 128 5.92 -17.96 6.42
C VAL A 128 7.04 -16.99 6.79
N PHE A 129 7.31 -15.99 5.94
CA PHE A 129 8.38 -15.03 6.22
C PHE A 129 8.06 -14.12 7.42
N LEU A 130 6.81 -13.64 7.52
CA LEU A 130 6.36 -12.84 8.66
C LEU A 130 6.39 -13.65 9.97
N LEU A 131 6.00 -14.93 9.93
CA LEU A 131 6.12 -15.84 11.08
C LEU A 131 7.59 -16.08 11.46
N LEU A 132 8.50 -16.20 10.50
CA LEU A 132 9.94 -16.28 10.76
C LEU A 132 10.45 -15.03 11.49
N ILE A 133 10.00 -13.84 11.10
CA ILE A 133 10.32 -12.59 11.80
C ILE A 133 9.82 -12.64 13.25
N LEU A 134 8.59 -13.10 13.49
CA LEU A 134 8.04 -13.19 14.86
C LEU A 134 8.70 -14.27 15.72
N LEU A 135 9.23 -15.34 15.13
CA LEU A 135 10.05 -16.29 15.86
C LEU A 135 11.34 -15.63 16.39
N LYS A 136 11.92 -14.69 15.63
CA LYS A 136 13.05 -13.88 16.09
C LYS A 136 12.63 -12.76 17.06
N LYS A 137 11.55 -12.05 16.74
CA LYS A 137 11.03 -10.90 17.48
C LYS A 137 9.74 -11.30 18.20
N ASN A 138 9.92 -12.06 19.27
CA ASN A 138 8.84 -12.72 19.99
C ASN A 138 7.98 -11.71 20.79
N PRO A 139 6.66 -11.56 20.49
CA PRO A 139 5.76 -10.67 21.24
C PRO A 139 5.54 -11.09 22.70
N PHE A 140 5.84 -12.35 23.03
CA PHE A 140 5.71 -12.93 24.37
C PHE A 140 7.06 -13.16 25.03
N ALA A 141 8.10 -12.42 24.61
CA ALA A 141 9.37 -12.40 25.32
C ALA A 141 9.14 -11.90 26.75
N MET A 142 9.62 -12.65 27.74
CA MET A 142 9.54 -12.22 29.13
C MET A 142 10.57 -11.11 29.38
N ILE A 143 10.27 -10.20 30.30
CA ILE A 143 11.11 -9.03 30.60
C ILE A 143 12.54 -9.44 31.02
N TRP A 144 12.70 -10.51 31.79
CA TRP A 144 14.02 -11.05 32.19
C TRP A 144 14.79 -11.76 31.07
N HIS A 145 14.16 -12.04 29.92
CA HIS A 145 14.90 -12.47 28.71
C HIS A 145 15.37 -11.27 27.86
N ALA A 146 14.75 -10.10 28.05
CA ALA A 146 15.08 -8.88 27.32
C ALA A 146 16.03 -7.97 28.10
N HIS A 147 16.05 -8.07 29.43
CA HIS A 147 16.85 -7.25 30.33
C HIS A 147 17.63 -8.13 31.32
N GLU A 148 18.94 -8.21 31.15
CA GLU A 148 19.83 -9.09 31.96
C GLU A 148 19.79 -8.79 33.46
N GLN A 149 19.46 -7.55 33.83
CA GLN A 149 19.42 -7.11 35.22
C GLN A 149 18.13 -7.48 35.96
N VAL A 150 17.13 -8.04 35.26
CA VAL A 150 15.81 -8.34 35.84
C VAL A 150 15.76 -9.81 36.29
N PRO A 151 15.46 -10.10 37.57
CA PRO A 151 15.34 -11.47 38.06
C PRO A 151 14.22 -12.27 37.37
N VAL A 152 14.44 -13.57 37.20
CA VAL A 152 13.42 -14.48 36.65
C VAL A 152 12.18 -14.48 37.54
N GLY A 153 11.00 -14.27 36.93
CA GLY A 153 9.72 -14.22 37.63
C GLY A 153 9.35 -12.84 38.17
N PHE A 154 10.24 -11.84 38.07
CA PHE A 154 9.93 -10.46 38.45
C PHE A 154 8.78 -9.90 37.60
N MET A 155 7.83 -9.25 38.26
CA MET A 155 6.74 -8.51 37.62
C MET A 155 6.83 -7.04 38.04
N PRO A 156 7.13 -6.12 37.11
CA PRO A 156 7.05 -4.69 37.37
C PRO A 156 5.65 -4.28 37.86
N SER A 157 5.58 -3.26 38.72
CA SER A 157 4.31 -2.69 39.20
C SER A 157 3.59 -1.84 38.14
N ASP A 158 4.35 -1.29 37.19
CA ASP A 158 3.82 -0.55 36.03
C ASP A 158 4.74 -0.73 34.81
N GLY A 159 4.27 -0.31 33.64
CA GLY A 159 5.03 -0.26 32.40
C GLY A 159 5.42 1.15 31.99
N ALA A 160 6.24 1.25 30.94
CA ALA A 160 6.76 2.51 30.41
C ALA A 160 5.66 3.42 29.79
N GLY A 161 4.49 2.86 29.50
CA GLY A 161 3.39 3.59 28.89
C GLY A 161 3.56 3.80 27.38
N LEU A 162 2.52 4.35 26.77
CA LEU A 162 2.55 4.74 25.37
C LEU A 162 3.23 6.12 25.25
N ASN A 163 4.04 6.32 24.21
CA ASN A 163 4.62 7.64 23.91
C ASN A 163 3.51 8.71 23.95
N PRO A 164 3.67 9.82 24.72
CA PRO A 164 2.65 10.86 24.84
C PRO A 164 2.11 11.39 23.50
N LEU A 165 2.95 11.48 22.47
CA LEU A 165 2.53 11.93 21.12
C LEU A 165 1.52 10.97 20.46
N LEU A 166 1.54 9.69 20.85
CA LEU A 166 0.64 8.65 20.35
C LEU A 166 -0.64 8.53 21.17
N GLN A 167 -0.80 9.27 22.28
CA GLN A 167 -2.02 9.27 23.08
C GLN A 167 -3.09 10.18 22.47
N ASN A 168 -3.56 9.80 21.28
CA ASN A 168 -4.58 10.53 20.54
C ASN A 168 -5.51 9.55 19.80
N ASN A 169 -6.67 10.03 19.35
CA ASN A 169 -7.68 9.19 18.72
C ASN A 169 -7.20 8.57 17.39
N TRP A 170 -6.31 9.24 16.66
CA TRP A 170 -5.80 8.74 15.40
C TRP A 170 -4.93 7.51 15.56
N MET A 171 -4.11 7.43 16.62
CA MET A 171 -3.36 6.22 16.95
C MET A 171 -4.27 4.99 17.09
N VAL A 172 -5.53 5.17 17.49
CA VAL A 172 -6.48 4.06 17.66
C VAL A 172 -6.97 3.49 16.32
N ILE A 173 -7.11 4.34 15.29
CA ILE A 173 -7.85 3.99 14.07
C ILE A 173 -7.01 4.03 12.80
N HIS A 174 -6.02 4.92 12.73
CA HIS A 174 -5.18 5.10 11.55
C HIS A 174 -4.28 3.87 11.30
N PRO A 175 -3.44 3.40 12.26
CA PRO A 175 -2.54 2.30 11.98
C PRO A 175 -3.29 1.02 11.55
N PRO A 176 -4.38 0.57 12.22
CA PRO A 176 -5.13 -0.59 11.75
C PRO A 176 -5.67 -0.45 10.33
N THR A 177 -6.13 0.75 9.94
CA THR A 177 -6.61 1.06 8.59
C THR A 177 -5.47 1.05 7.57
N LEU A 178 -4.35 1.70 7.90
CA LEU A 178 -3.15 1.72 7.08
C LEU A 178 -2.66 0.28 6.84
N PHE A 179 -2.49 -0.52 7.89
CA PHE A 179 -2.03 -1.91 7.78
C PHE A 179 -3.01 -2.81 7.02
N LEU A 180 -4.32 -2.56 7.11
CA LEU A 180 -5.30 -3.28 6.30
C LEU A 180 -5.03 -3.02 4.82
N GLY A 181 -4.86 -1.76 4.40
CA GLY A 181 -4.49 -1.43 3.03
C GLY A 181 -3.09 -1.95 2.63
N TYR A 182 -2.11 -1.74 3.50
CA TYR A 182 -0.70 -2.10 3.27
C TYR A 182 -0.53 -3.61 3.06
N SER A 183 -1.12 -4.41 3.93
CA SER A 183 -1.08 -5.88 3.86
C SER A 183 -1.82 -6.44 2.65
N SER A 184 -2.86 -5.77 2.15
CA SER A 184 -3.68 -6.27 1.05
C SER A 184 -2.94 -6.28 -0.29
N THR A 185 -1.80 -5.58 -0.40
CA THR A 185 -0.91 -5.60 -1.59
C THR A 185 -0.46 -7.02 -1.97
N VAL A 186 -0.38 -7.94 -0.99
CA VAL A 186 -0.04 -9.35 -1.24
C VAL A 186 -1.04 -10.06 -2.14
N VAL A 187 -2.31 -9.64 -2.13
CA VAL A 187 -3.36 -10.34 -2.86
C VAL A 187 -3.26 -10.12 -4.37
N PRO A 188 -3.20 -8.87 -4.89
CA PRO A 188 -2.90 -8.63 -6.31
C PRO A 188 -1.56 -9.25 -6.74
N PHE A 189 -0.53 -9.19 -5.90
CA PHE A 189 0.75 -9.84 -6.16
C PHE A 189 0.61 -11.36 -6.32
N ALA A 190 -0.10 -12.03 -5.41
CA ALA A 190 -0.32 -13.48 -5.48
C ALA A 190 -1.12 -13.88 -6.72
N PHE A 191 -2.12 -13.09 -7.11
CA PHE A 191 -2.84 -13.30 -8.37
C PHE A 191 -1.93 -13.12 -9.59
N ALA A 192 -1.10 -12.07 -9.63
CA ALA A 192 -0.15 -11.82 -10.71
C ALA A 192 0.87 -12.96 -10.84
N MET A 193 1.47 -13.39 -9.72
CA MET A 193 2.42 -14.50 -9.68
C MET A 193 1.78 -15.81 -10.12
N ALA A 194 0.57 -16.12 -9.62
CA ALA A 194 -0.17 -17.30 -10.04
C ALA A 194 -0.51 -17.28 -11.53
N ALA A 195 -0.90 -16.13 -12.07
CA ALA A 195 -1.21 -15.94 -13.49
C ALA A 195 0.02 -16.11 -14.38
N MET A 196 1.17 -15.58 -13.97
CA MET A 196 2.44 -15.75 -14.68
C MET A 196 2.89 -17.22 -14.71
N VAL A 197 2.82 -17.92 -13.58
CA VAL A 197 3.20 -19.35 -13.49
C VAL A 197 2.23 -20.25 -14.26
N SER A 198 0.92 -19.99 -14.16
CA SER A 198 -0.10 -20.76 -14.88
C SER A 198 -0.29 -20.31 -16.33
N ARG A 199 0.42 -19.25 -16.76
CA ARG A 199 0.34 -18.64 -18.11
C ARG A 199 -1.07 -18.12 -18.46
N ASN A 200 -1.90 -17.84 -17.46
CA ASN A 200 -3.22 -17.24 -17.65
C ASN A 200 -3.13 -15.71 -17.60
N PHE A 201 -2.56 -15.13 -18.66
CA PHE A 201 -2.15 -13.73 -18.67
C PHE A 201 -3.30 -12.72 -18.64
N GLN A 202 -4.49 -13.09 -19.08
CA GLN A 202 -5.69 -12.22 -19.10
C GLN A 202 -6.66 -12.55 -17.97
N GLY A 203 -6.78 -13.83 -17.60
CA GLY A 203 -7.83 -14.29 -16.69
C GLY A 203 -7.65 -13.86 -15.24
N TRP A 204 -6.54 -13.24 -14.86
CA TRP A 204 -6.26 -12.76 -13.49
C TRP A 204 -6.95 -11.44 -13.15
N ILE A 205 -7.26 -10.62 -14.15
CA ILE A 205 -7.76 -9.25 -13.98
C ILE A 205 -9.09 -9.25 -13.23
N LYS A 206 -9.97 -10.22 -13.55
CA LYS A 206 -11.31 -10.31 -12.96
C LYS A 206 -11.24 -10.47 -11.45
N GLU A 207 -10.34 -11.31 -10.96
CA GLU A 207 -10.18 -11.57 -9.53
C GLU A 207 -9.27 -10.53 -8.86
N ALA A 208 -8.23 -10.02 -9.53
CA ALA A 208 -7.30 -9.07 -8.92
C ALA A 208 -7.87 -7.64 -8.82
N ARG A 209 -8.69 -7.19 -9.78
CA ARG A 209 -9.17 -5.80 -9.85
C ARG A 209 -9.92 -5.35 -8.58
N PRO A 210 -10.87 -6.11 -8.01
CA PRO A 210 -11.53 -5.72 -6.76
C PRO A 210 -10.54 -5.53 -5.60
N TRP A 211 -9.48 -6.36 -5.53
CA TRP A 211 -8.44 -6.23 -4.51
C TRP A 211 -7.52 -5.03 -4.73
N VAL A 212 -7.23 -4.68 -5.99
CA VAL A 212 -6.49 -3.43 -6.29
C VAL A 212 -7.32 -2.20 -5.90
N ILE A 213 -8.63 -2.19 -6.18
CA ILE A 213 -9.53 -1.11 -5.74
C ILE A 213 -9.58 -1.04 -4.21
N PHE A 214 -9.78 -2.18 -3.54
CA PHE A 214 -9.77 -2.26 -2.07
C PHE A 214 -8.45 -1.72 -1.49
N ASN A 215 -7.32 -2.16 -2.02
CA ASN A 215 -6.00 -1.70 -1.61
C ASN A 215 -5.85 -0.18 -1.74
N VAL A 216 -6.11 0.38 -2.93
CA VAL A 216 -5.99 1.82 -3.18
C VAL A 216 -6.90 2.64 -2.27
N MET A 217 -8.14 2.21 -2.05
CA MET A 217 -9.10 2.92 -1.21
C MET A 217 -8.70 2.89 0.26
N ILE A 218 -8.39 1.72 0.80
CA ILE A 218 -8.08 1.55 2.23
C ILE A 218 -6.70 2.13 2.57
N LEU A 219 -5.68 1.88 1.74
CA LEU A 219 -4.36 2.44 1.94
C LEU A 219 -4.39 3.97 1.83
N GLY A 220 -5.10 4.52 0.84
CA GLY A 220 -5.28 5.96 0.71
C GLY A 220 -6.01 6.58 1.90
N THR A 221 -7.03 5.89 2.44
CA THR A 221 -7.72 6.31 3.67
C THR A 221 -6.75 6.32 4.85
N GLY A 222 -5.94 5.28 5.02
CA GLY A 222 -4.90 5.21 6.04
C GLY A 222 -3.92 6.37 5.93
N ILE A 223 -3.41 6.67 4.73
CA ILE A 223 -2.49 7.79 4.46
C ILE A 223 -3.12 9.13 4.84
N ILE A 224 -4.38 9.37 4.47
CA ILE A 224 -5.09 10.61 4.81
C ILE A 224 -5.21 10.77 6.33
N MET A 225 -5.58 9.70 7.04
CA MET A 225 -5.69 9.73 8.50
C MET A 225 -4.33 9.96 9.18
N GLY A 226 -3.26 9.37 8.65
CA GLY A 226 -1.88 9.56 9.14
C GLY A 226 -1.41 10.99 8.93
N GLY A 227 -1.57 11.50 7.70
CA GLY A 227 -1.24 12.89 7.36
C GLY A 227 -2.01 13.91 8.21
N TYR A 228 -3.30 13.67 8.50
CA TYR A 228 -4.07 14.56 9.37
C TYR A 228 -3.60 14.50 10.85
N TRP A 229 -3.29 13.32 11.36
CA TRP A 229 -2.69 13.19 12.69
C TRP A 229 -1.35 13.93 12.78
N ALA A 230 -0.48 13.74 11.79
CA ALA A 230 0.81 14.39 11.73
C ALA A 230 0.67 15.92 11.61
N TYR A 231 -0.27 16.41 10.81
CA TYR A 231 -0.61 17.83 10.74
C TYR A 231 -1.03 18.39 12.11
N THR A 232 -1.93 17.71 12.82
CA THR A 232 -2.50 18.20 14.09
C THR A 232 -1.59 18.01 15.30
N THR A 233 -0.67 17.04 15.26
CA THR A 233 0.17 16.68 16.42
C THR A 233 1.62 17.10 16.25
N LEU A 234 2.18 16.99 15.04
CA LEU A 234 3.57 17.33 14.74
C LEU A 234 3.73 18.73 14.15
N GLY A 235 2.65 19.34 13.67
CA GLY A 235 2.66 20.71 13.17
C GLY A 235 3.48 20.88 11.90
N TRP A 236 3.16 20.12 10.84
CA TRP A 236 3.86 20.14 9.55
C TRP A 236 3.96 21.49 8.84
N GLY A 237 3.30 22.54 9.34
CA GLY A 237 3.36 23.89 8.75
C GLY A 237 2.77 23.98 7.33
N GLY A 238 2.06 22.94 6.87
CA GLY A 238 1.54 22.83 5.50
C GLY A 238 0.78 21.52 5.26
N TYR A 239 0.44 21.27 4.00
CA TYR A 239 -0.46 20.17 3.59
C TYR A 239 0.16 18.76 3.69
N TRP A 240 1.47 18.64 3.49
CA TRP A 240 2.22 17.38 3.53
C TRP A 240 3.68 17.65 3.88
N GLY A 241 4.19 17.03 4.94
CA GLY A 241 5.52 17.32 5.50
C GLY A 241 6.68 16.60 4.79
N TRP A 242 6.39 15.74 3.79
CA TRP A 242 7.38 14.87 3.13
C TRP A 242 8.20 14.00 4.09
N ASP A 243 7.64 13.67 5.25
CA ASP A 243 8.25 12.76 6.21
C ASP A 243 8.56 11.40 5.55
N PRO A 244 9.80 10.86 5.68
CA PRO A 244 10.20 9.65 5.00
C PRO A 244 9.34 8.41 5.28
N VAL A 245 8.75 8.28 6.47
CA VAL A 245 7.91 7.13 6.82
C VAL A 245 6.52 7.26 6.20
N GLU A 246 5.96 8.45 6.19
CA GLU A 246 4.70 8.74 5.48
C GLU A 246 4.88 8.53 3.97
N ASN A 247 6.00 9.02 3.40
CA ASN A 247 6.36 8.76 2.01
C ASN A 247 6.51 7.27 1.69
N ALA A 248 7.05 6.47 2.62
CA ALA A 248 7.20 5.03 2.46
C ALA A 248 5.85 4.31 2.29
N SER A 249 4.76 4.86 2.82
CA SER A 249 3.40 4.37 2.59
C SER A 249 2.76 4.91 1.30
N LEU A 250 3.13 6.13 0.89
CA LEU A 250 2.64 6.79 -0.32
C LEU A 250 3.11 6.10 -1.62
N VAL A 251 4.36 5.63 -1.66
CA VAL A 251 4.96 4.99 -2.86
C VAL A 251 4.14 3.78 -3.37
N PRO A 252 3.84 2.73 -2.57
CA PRO A 252 3.04 1.61 -3.05
C PRO A 252 1.61 2.03 -3.44
N TRP A 253 1.05 3.06 -2.80
CA TRP A 253 -0.26 3.59 -3.16
C TRP A 253 -0.27 4.22 -4.57
N ILE A 254 0.74 5.03 -4.90
CA ILE A 254 0.89 5.65 -6.23
C ILE A 254 1.07 4.58 -7.32
N PHE A 255 1.92 3.58 -7.10
CA PHE A 255 2.05 2.47 -8.04
C PHE A 255 0.76 1.64 -8.12
N GLY A 256 -0.02 1.55 -7.03
CA GLY A 256 -1.34 0.92 -7.00
C GLY A 256 -2.35 1.65 -7.86
N LEU A 257 -2.34 2.99 -7.86
CA LEU A 257 -3.13 3.82 -8.78
C LEU A 257 -2.73 3.57 -10.24
N ALA A 258 -1.44 3.49 -10.55
CA ALA A 258 -0.98 3.18 -11.90
C ALA A 258 -1.44 1.78 -12.33
N LEU A 259 -1.35 0.78 -11.45
CA LEU A 259 -1.85 -0.57 -11.69
C LEU A 259 -3.36 -0.58 -11.95
N LEU A 260 -4.14 0.16 -11.16
CA LEU A 260 -5.59 0.25 -11.32
C LEU A 260 -5.97 0.73 -12.73
N HIS A 261 -5.29 1.75 -13.24
CA HIS A 261 -5.49 2.27 -14.59
C HIS A 261 -5.02 1.28 -15.66
N GLY A 262 -3.88 0.63 -15.45
CA GLY A 262 -3.36 -0.41 -16.32
C GLY A 262 -4.31 -1.60 -16.47
N LEU A 263 -4.96 -2.03 -15.39
CA LEU A 263 -5.97 -3.10 -15.42
C LEU A 263 -7.22 -2.73 -16.21
N ILE A 264 -7.59 -1.45 -16.28
CA ILE A 264 -8.69 -0.98 -17.14
C ILE A 264 -8.34 -1.18 -18.61
N ILE A 265 -7.11 -0.82 -19.00
CA ILE A 265 -6.63 -1.01 -20.37
C ILE A 265 -6.56 -2.49 -20.69
N GLN A 266 -5.98 -3.32 -19.83
CA GLN A 266 -5.88 -4.76 -20.08
C GLN A 266 -7.26 -5.41 -20.18
N ALA A 267 -8.22 -5.03 -19.33
CA ALA A 267 -9.58 -5.56 -19.43
C ALA A 267 -10.29 -5.16 -20.75
N LYS A 268 -10.02 -3.97 -21.29
CA LYS A 268 -10.69 -3.44 -22.50
C LYS A 268 -9.98 -3.73 -23.82
N ARG A 269 -8.67 -3.96 -23.76
CA ARG A 269 -7.77 -4.03 -24.92
C ARG A 269 -6.87 -5.24 -24.94
N GLN A 270 -6.84 -6.02 -23.85
CA GLN A 270 -5.89 -7.12 -23.66
C GLN A 270 -4.42 -6.68 -23.75
N ALA A 271 -4.16 -5.36 -23.69
CA ALA A 271 -2.85 -4.74 -23.74
C ALA A 271 -2.25 -4.53 -22.35
N LEU A 272 -0.98 -4.11 -22.27
CA LEU A 272 -0.25 -3.82 -21.02
C LEU A 272 -0.07 -5.01 -20.07
N VAL A 273 -0.16 -6.24 -20.58
CA VAL A 273 0.04 -7.45 -19.75
C VAL A 273 1.35 -7.40 -18.98
N LYS A 274 2.46 -7.13 -19.67
CA LYS A 274 3.81 -7.04 -19.07
C LYS A 274 3.88 -5.92 -18.05
N THR A 275 3.35 -4.74 -18.39
CA THR A 275 3.33 -3.56 -17.53
C THR A 275 2.53 -3.81 -16.25
N ASN A 276 1.36 -4.44 -16.34
CA ASN A 276 0.51 -4.68 -15.18
C ASN A 276 1.06 -5.75 -14.25
N PHE A 277 1.70 -6.79 -14.78
CA PHE A 277 2.44 -7.73 -13.93
C PHE A 277 3.62 -7.06 -13.24
N PHE A 278 4.35 -6.19 -13.97
CA PHE A 278 5.44 -5.42 -13.39
C PHE A 278 4.94 -4.52 -12.25
N LEU A 279 3.89 -3.72 -12.49
CA LEU A 279 3.29 -2.84 -11.49
C LEU A 279 2.74 -3.62 -10.28
N ALA A 280 2.10 -4.78 -10.47
CA ALA A 280 1.65 -5.61 -9.35
C ALA A 280 2.82 -6.10 -8.48
N GLY A 281 3.94 -6.45 -9.10
CA GLY A 281 5.21 -6.72 -8.41
C GLY A 281 5.73 -5.49 -7.69
N THR A 282 5.82 -4.35 -8.37
CA THR A 282 6.32 -3.07 -7.81
C THR A 282 5.53 -2.63 -6.59
N VAL A 283 4.19 -2.69 -6.62
CA VAL A 283 3.34 -2.34 -5.47
C VAL A 283 3.68 -3.17 -4.24
N PHE A 284 3.85 -4.48 -4.41
CA PHE A 284 4.18 -5.37 -3.30
C PHE A 284 5.64 -5.23 -2.83
N LEU A 285 6.59 -5.09 -3.76
CA LEU A 285 8.00 -4.92 -3.40
C LEU A 285 8.29 -3.55 -2.77
N THR A 286 7.58 -2.50 -3.17
CA THR A 286 7.68 -1.18 -2.51
C THR A 286 7.02 -1.19 -1.13
N MET A 287 6.02 -2.04 -0.90
CA MET A 287 5.48 -2.28 0.44
C MET A 287 6.49 -2.99 1.37
N ILE A 288 7.26 -3.98 0.87
CA ILE A 288 8.36 -4.57 1.67
C ILE A 288 9.47 -3.54 1.89
N TRP A 289 9.83 -2.75 0.88
CA TRP A 289 10.81 -1.67 0.99
C TRP A 289 10.41 -0.63 2.05
N GLY A 290 9.15 -0.21 2.07
CA GLY A 290 8.69 0.72 3.10
C GLY A 290 8.72 0.10 4.49
N SER A 291 8.45 -1.20 4.61
CA SER A 291 8.64 -1.94 5.88
C SER A 291 10.10 -1.98 6.32
N PHE A 292 11.03 -2.18 5.38
CA PHE A 292 12.46 -2.14 5.64
C PHE A 292 12.89 -0.75 6.12
N LEU A 293 12.53 0.32 5.41
CA LEU A 293 12.91 1.68 5.76
C LEU A 293 12.44 2.08 7.17
N THR A 294 11.20 1.76 7.49
CA THR A 294 10.55 2.15 8.76
C THR A 294 11.02 1.33 9.97
N ARG A 295 11.66 0.16 9.77
CA ARG A 295 11.95 -0.81 10.85
C ARG A 295 13.40 -1.27 10.96
N SER A 296 14.23 -0.93 9.97
CA SER A 296 15.66 -1.27 9.96
C SER A 296 16.51 -0.33 10.83
N GLY A 297 15.97 0.85 11.16
CA GLY A 297 16.71 1.93 11.80
C GLY A 297 17.31 2.94 10.82
N VAL A 298 17.21 2.73 9.50
CA VAL A 298 17.74 3.64 8.47
C VAL A 298 17.15 5.05 8.56
N LEU A 299 15.90 5.17 9.01
CA LEU A 299 15.20 6.45 9.11
C LEU A 299 15.15 7.03 10.53
N THR A 300 15.85 6.44 11.51
CA THR A 300 15.73 6.84 12.93
C THR A 300 16.04 8.32 13.15
N ASP A 301 17.03 8.86 12.44
CA ASP A 301 17.45 10.26 12.58
C ASP A 301 16.67 11.22 11.66
N PHE A 302 15.82 10.70 10.77
CA PHE A 302 15.15 11.46 9.71
C PHE A 302 13.62 11.46 9.83
N SER A 303 13.05 10.64 10.71
CA SER A 303 11.61 10.56 10.90
C SER A 303 11.24 10.18 12.33
N VAL A 304 10.29 10.92 12.89
CA VAL A 304 9.70 10.64 14.21
C VAL A 304 8.83 9.39 14.23
N HIS A 305 8.46 8.88 13.06
CA HIS A 305 7.65 7.67 12.89
C HIS A 305 8.49 6.39 12.72
N SER A 306 9.81 6.53 12.58
CA SER A 306 10.69 5.38 12.36
C SER A 306 10.84 4.60 13.66
N PHE A 307 10.84 3.27 13.55
CA PHE A 307 11.36 2.44 14.62
C PHE A 307 12.88 2.48 14.63
N GLY A 308 13.48 2.44 15.82
CA GLY A 308 14.94 2.32 15.97
C GLY A 308 15.49 0.96 15.54
N ALA A 309 16.82 0.84 15.53
CA ALA A 309 17.52 -0.39 15.17
C ALA A 309 17.09 -1.57 16.07
N SER A 310 16.57 -2.63 15.45
CA SER A 310 15.83 -3.71 16.14
C SER A 310 16.45 -5.09 15.98
N GLY A 311 17.62 -5.19 15.35
CA GLY A 311 18.22 -6.47 14.93
C GLY A 311 17.47 -7.17 13.80
N LEU A 312 16.41 -6.56 13.24
CA LEU A 312 15.62 -7.11 12.14
C LEU A 312 16.15 -6.75 10.75
N ASN A 313 17.15 -5.87 10.67
CA ASN A 313 17.67 -5.36 9.40
C ASN A 313 17.96 -6.50 8.40
N LEU A 314 18.75 -7.50 8.81
CA LEU A 314 19.08 -8.66 7.97
C LEU A 314 17.83 -9.43 7.51
N TYR A 315 16.85 -9.65 8.40
CA TYR A 315 15.60 -10.34 8.03
C TYR A 315 14.79 -9.54 7.01
N LEU A 316 14.69 -8.22 7.18
CA LEU A 316 13.97 -7.34 6.25
C LEU A 316 14.69 -7.23 4.90
N MET A 317 16.02 -7.21 4.88
CA MET A 317 16.82 -7.28 3.65
C MET A 317 16.64 -8.62 2.92
N ILE A 318 16.66 -9.74 3.65
CA ILE A 318 16.38 -11.06 3.07
C ILE A 318 14.95 -11.10 2.54
N PHE A 319 13.98 -10.51 3.25
CA PHE A 319 12.58 -10.42 2.79
C PHE A 319 12.51 -9.73 1.43
N GLN A 320 13.10 -8.52 1.36
CA GLN A 320 13.15 -7.72 0.14
C GLN A 320 13.85 -8.46 -0.99
N GLY A 321 15.06 -8.97 -0.74
CA GLY A 321 15.88 -9.65 -1.73
C GLY A 321 15.22 -10.92 -2.27
N LEU A 322 14.73 -11.79 -1.38
CA LEU A 322 14.09 -13.05 -1.74
C LEU A 322 12.87 -12.83 -2.62
N PHE A 323 11.97 -11.92 -2.23
CA PHE A 323 10.76 -11.66 -3.02
C PHE A 323 11.04 -10.89 -4.30
N THR A 324 12.08 -10.04 -4.34
CA THR A 324 12.52 -9.40 -5.57
C THR A 324 13.05 -10.43 -6.57
N LEU A 325 13.94 -11.33 -6.13
CA LEU A 325 14.49 -12.39 -6.98
C LEU A 325 13.41 -13.37 -7.45
N LEU A 326 12.51 -13.77 -6.54
CA LEU A 326 11.36 -14.63 -6.87
C LEU A 326 10.47 -13.97 -7.93
N PHE A 327 10.10 -12.70 -7.72
CA PHE A 327 9.27 -11.95 -8.64
C PHE A 327 9.93 -11.82 -10.01
N LEU A 328 11.18 -11.34 -10.07
CA LEU A 328 11.92 -11.16 -11.33
C LEU A 328 12.12 -12.49 -12.07
N GLY A 329 12.45 -13.57 -11.35
CA GLY A 329 12.59 -14.90 -11.93
C GLY A 329 11.30 -15.39 -12.61
N VAL A 330 10.17 -15.26 -11.92
CA VAL A 330 8.85 -15.61 -12.48
C VAL A 330 8.46 -14.67 -13.63
N PHE A 331 8.72 -13.37 -13.49
CA PHE A 331 8.38 -12.34 -14.47
C PHE A 331 9.14 -12.54 -15.79
N PHE A 332 10.47 -12.69 -15.75
CA PHE A 332 11.28 -12.89 -16.95
C PHE A 332 10.97 -14.24 -17.62
N ASN A 333 10.74 -15.30 -16.84
CA ASN A 333 10.27 -16.58 -17.37
C ASN A 333 8.93 -16.43 -18.10
N ALA A 334 7.95 -15.78 -17.48
CA ALA A 334 6.64 -15.54 -18.07
C ALA A 334 6.73 -14.70 -19.36
N ILE A 335 7.55 -13.65 -19.39
CA ILE A 335 7.73 -12.80 -20.57
C ILE A 335 8.41 -13.57 -21.71
N SER A 336 9.41 -14.41 -21.41
CA SER A 336 10.07 -15.24 -22.42
C SER A 336 9.08 -16.15 -23.13
N TYR A 337 8.07 -16.65 -22.41
CA TYR A 337 7.00 -17.46 -22.96
C TYR A 337 5.97 -16.62 -23.70
N TYR A 338 5.56 -15.49 -23.11
CA TYR A 338 4.60 -14.56 -23.70
C TYR A 338 5.02 -14.10 -25.10
N LYS A 339 6.32 -13.81 -25.30
CA LYS A 339 6.87 -13.42 -26.61
C LYS A 339 6.73 -14.48 -27.71
N LYS A 340 6.52 -15.75 -27.36
CA LYS A 340 6.38 -16.86 -28.31
C LYS A 340 4.94 -17.04 -28.80
N ILE A 341 3.99 -16.37 -28.17
CA ILE A 341 2.59 -16.37 -28.62
C ILE A 341 2.54 -15.41 -29.81
N GLU A 342 2.06 -15.87 -30.97
CA GLU A 342 1.72 -15.00 -32.10
C GLU A 342 0.63 -14.04 -31.63
N GLU A 343 1.00 -12.82 -31.27
CA GLU A 343 0.04 -11.80 -30.89
C GLU A 343 -0.45 -11.09 -32.15
N GLU A 344 -1.76 -11.04 -32.34
CA GLU A 344 -2.34 -9.96 -33.13
C GLU A 344 -1.82 -8.62 -32.59
N PRO A 345 -1.42 -7.68 -33.46
CA PRO A 345 -0.84 -6.42 -33.03
C PRO A 345 -1.76 -5.70 -32.04
N ILE A 346 -1.14 -5.13 -31.02
CA ILE A 346 -1.79 -4.38 -29.95
C ILE A 346 -2.70 -3.33 -30.59
N ARG A 347 -4.02 -3.52 -30.47
CA ARG A 347 -5.03 -2.66 -31.11
C ARG A 347 -5.22 -1.32 -30.37
N PHE A 348 -4.13 -0.57 -30.15
CA PHE A 348 -4.25 0.87 -29.93
C PHE A 348 -4.78 1.47 -31.24
N GLY A 349 -5.72 2.41 -31.14
CA GLY A 349 -6.23 3.08 -32.34
C GLY A 349 -5.18 4.00 -32.96
N ASP A 350 -5.34 4.33 -34.23
CA ASP A 350 -4.46 5.28 -34.91
C ASP A 350 -4.55 6.68 -34.28
N GLY A 351 -3.40 7.32 -34.08
CA GLY A 351 -3.27 8.70 -33.58
C GLY A 351 -2.99 8.83 -32.07
N LEU A 352 -2.49 10.00 -31.67
CA LEU A 352 -2.08 10.29 -30.28
C LEU A 352 -3.21 10.86 -29.40
N LEU A 353 -4.31 11.32 -30.01
CA LEU A 353 -5.44 11.98 -29.31
C LEU A 353 -6.58 11.01 -29.00
N ASN A 354 -6.28 9.84 -28.44
CA ASN A 354 -7.29 8.88 -28.01
C ASN A 354 -7.22 8.62 -26.50
N ARG A 355 -8.29 8.06 -25.95
CA ARG A 355 -8.40 7.81 -24.51
C ARG A 355 -7.34 6.84 -23.99
N GLU A 356 -6.95 5.85 -24.79
CA GLU A 356 -5.91 4.89 -24.42
C GLU A 356 -4.56 5.59 -24.18
N THR A 357 -4.13 6.45 -25.10
CA THR A 357 -2.88 7.22 -25.00
C THR A 357 -2.89 8.13 -23.77
N PHE A 358 -4.01 8.77 -23.47
CA PHE A 358 -4.11 9.61 -22.27
C PHE A 358 -4.12 8.80 -20.97
N ILE A 359 -4.72 7.60 -20.95
CA ILE A 359 -4.60 6.71 -19.78
C ILE A 359 -3.14 6.29 -19.58
N LEU A 360 -2.41 5.98 -20.65
CA LEU A 360 -0.97 5.68 -20.58
C LEU A 360 -0.16 6.88 -20.07
N ALA A 361 -0.44 8.09 -20.57
CA ALA A 361 0.20 9.30 -20.10
C ALA A 361 -0.07 9.54 -18.59
N GLY A 362 -1.28 9.28 -18.11
CA GLY A 362 -1.62 9.39 -16.69
C GLY A 362 -0.95 8.31 -15.83
N MET A 363 -0.80 7.10 -16.37
CA MET A 363 0.01 6.07 -15.71
C MET A 363 1.48 6.49 -15.62
N LEU A 364 2.02 7.13 -16.66
CA LEU A 364 3.38 7.63 -16.66
C LEU A 364 3.58 8.74 -15.63
N THR A 365 2.64 9.70 -15.48
CA THR A 365 2.74 10.72 -14.44
C THR A 365 2.75 10.09 -13.05
N LEU A 366 1.88 9.12 -12.79
CA LEU A 366 1.88 8.36 -11.52
C LEU A 366 3.20 7.62 -11.29
N VAL A 367 3.73 6.91 -12.29
CA VAL A 367 5.01 6.20 -12.17
C VAL A 367 6.15 7.17 -11.89
N LEU A 368 6.22 8.31 -12.57
CA LEU A 368 7.24 9.33 -12.34
C LEU A 368 7.16 9.91 -10.92
N THR A 369 5.96 10.25 -10.44
CA THR A 369 5.77 10.69 -9.05
C THR A 369 6.23 9.62 -8.07
N GLY A 370 5.81 8.36 -8.28
CA GLY A 370 6.22 7.24 -7.44
C GLY A 370 7.74 7.03 -7.41
N LEU A 371 8.41 7.19 -8.55
CA LEU A 371 9.87 7.10 -8.65
C LEU A 371 10.57 8.27 -7.93
N PHE A 372 10.12 9.51 -8.12
CA PHE A 372 10.72 10.65 -7.41
C PHE A 372 10.60 10.51 -5.90
N VAL A 373 9.43 10.08 -5.40
CA VAL A 373 9.24 9.85 -3.96
C VAL A 373 10.07 8.65 -3.49
N LEU A 374 10.11 7.55 -4.24
CA LEU A 374 10.90 6.36 -3.91
C LEU A 374 12.39 6.67 -3.78
N PHE A 375 12.97 7.36 -4.77
CA PHE A 375 14.39 7.72 -4.77
C PHE A 375 14.68 8.77 -3.71
N GLY A 376 13.84 9.80 -3.59
CA GLY A 376 14.04 10.83 -2.57
C GLY A 376 13.98 10.28 -1.14
N THR A 377 13.03 9.39 -0.87
CA THR A 377 12.88 8.75 0.45
C THR A 377 14.01 7.77 0.74
N SER A 378 14.63 7.21 -0.32
CA SER A 378 15.80 6.33 -0.19
C SER A 378 17.12 7.08 -0.05
N SER A 379 17.12 8.42 -0.01
CA SER A 379 18.37 9.20 0.01
C SER A 379 19.33 8.85 1.13
N PRO A 380 18.90 8.62 2.38
CA PRO A 380 19.82 8.27 3.45
C PRO A 380 20.61 6.98 3.17
N ILE A 381 20.07 6.05 2.36
CA ILE A 381 20.74 4.78 2.02
C ILE A 381 21.93 5.02 1.10
N TYR A 382 21.76 5.82 0.04
CA TYR A 382 22.82 5.97 -0.95
C TYR A 382 23.78 7.11 -0.60
N THR A 383 23.35 8.14 0.14
CA THR A 383 24.28 9.18 0.61
C THR A 383 25.24 8.62 1.65
N SER A 384 24.82 7.63 2.44
CA SER A 384 25.70 6.96 3.41
C SER A 384 26.87 6.21 2.77
N TRP A 385 26.84 5.97 1.45
CA TRP A 385 27.97 5.37 0.73
C TRP A 385 29.09 6.38 0.44
N PHE A 386 28.79 7.67 0.53
CA PHE A 386 29.70 8.77 0.19
C PHE A 386 29.97 9.73 1.35
N GLY A 387 29.32 9.55 2.50
CA GLY A 387 29.45 10.43 3.66
C GLY A 387 28.34 10.16 4.68
N ASP A 388 27.92 11.21 5.39
CA ASP A 388 26.83 11.09 6.36
C ASP A 388 25.48 10.83 5.68
N PRO A 389 24.63 9.95 6.25
CA PRO A 389 23.26 9.77 5.76
C PRO A 389 22.49 11.10 5.76
N ALA A 390 21.73 11.37 4.70
CA ALA A 390 21.01 12.63 4.55
C ALA A 390 19.65 12.42 3.86
N SER A 391 18.61 13.05 4.41
CA SER A 391 17.27 13.12 3.81
C SER A 391 17.14 14.33 2.89
N LEU A 392 16.40 14.19 1.79
CA LEU A 392 16.07 15.33 0.92
C LEU A 392 15.04 16.27 1.56
N SER A 393 15.15 17.57 1.27
CA SER A 393 14.21 18.58 1.76
C SER A 393 12.86 18.54 1.00
N PRO A 394 11.78 19.10 1.60
CA PRO A 394 10.51 19.33 0.91
C PRO A 394 10.63 20.00 -0.46
N ASP A 395 11.58 20.93 -0.63
CA ASP A 395 11.78 21.66 -1.88
C ASP A 395 12.17 20.76 -3.05
N PHE A 396 12.94 19.70 -2.80
CA PHE A 396 13.24 18.70 -3.82
C PHE A 396 11.95 18.07 -4.36
N TYR A 397 11.08 17.60 -3.46
CA TYR A 397 9.84 16.93 -3.85
C TYR A 397 8.91 17.91 -4.59
N ASN A 398 8.71 19.10 -4.05
CA ASN A 398 7.88 20.12 -4.67
C ASN A 398 8.39 20.48 -6.08
N THR A 399 9.70 20.65 -6.26
CA THR A 399 10.32 20.97 -7.56
C THR A 399 10.13 19.85 -8.57
N MET A 400 10.39 18.60 -8.17
CA MET A 400 10.34 17.45 -9.08
C MET A 400 8.90 17.04 -9.42
N ILE A 401 7.97 17.16 -8.47
CA ILE A 401 6.60 16.67 -8.61
C ILE A 401 5.69 17.70 -9.30
N THR A 402 5.93 19.01 -9.11
CA THR A 402 5.05 20.05 -9.67
C THR A 402 4.86 19.95 -11.20
N PRO A 403 5.91 19.79 -12.03
CA PRO A 403 5.74 19.62 -13.47
C PRO A 403 4.92 18.36 -13.82
N VAL A 404 5.09 17.29 -13.04
CA VAL A 404 4.35 16.03 -13.21
C VAL A 404 2.87 16.21 -12.83
N VAL A 405 2.58 17.00 -11.80
CA VAL A 405 1.20 17.34 -11.40
C VAL A 405 0.52 18.19 -12.48
N ILE A 406 1.21 19.17 -13.07
CA ILE A 406 0.67 19.95 -14.20
C ILE A 406 0.30 19.01 -15.35
N ALA A 407 1.21 18.11 -15.74
CA ALA A 407 0.95 17.12 -16.78
C ALA A 407 -0.23 16.20 -16.41
N MET A 408 -0.30 15.75 -15.15
CA MET A 408 -1.38 14.91 -14.64
C MET A 408 -2.73 15.61 -14.74
N LEU A 409 -2.84 16.88 -14.32
CA LEU A 409 -4.08 17.66 -14.38
C LEU A 409 -4.59 17.83 -15.82
N ILE A 410 -3.67 18.08 -16.76
CA ILE A 410 -4.00 18.15 -18.20
C ILE A 410 -4.53 16.79 -18.68
N VAL A 411 -3.86 15.70 -18.30
CA VAL A 411 -4.26 14.36 -18.75
C VAL A 411 -5.63 13.96 -18.19
N ILE A 412 -5.87 14.12 -16.89
CA ILE A 412 -7.12 13.67 -16.25
C ILE A 412 -8.32 14.58 -16.57
N SER A 413 -8.10 15.79 -17.07
CA SER A 413 -9.16 16.65 -17.60
C SER A 413 -9.53 16.29 -19.05
N ILE A 414 -8.56 15.91 -19.89
CA ILE A 414 -8.82 15.61 -21.30
C ILE A 414 -9.28 14.16 -21.52
N ALA A 415 -8.69 13.18 -20.82
CA ALA A 415 -8.98 11.75 -21.01
C ALA A 415 -10.48 11.37 -20.99
N PRO A 416 -11.32 11.93 -20.08
CA PRO A 416 -12.76 11.65 -20.04
C PRO A 416 -13.52 12.05 -21.32
N LEU A 417 -13.01 13.04 -22.05
CA LEU A 417 -13.65 13.67 -23.21
C LEU A 417 -13.28 13.00 -24.54
N LEU A 418 -12.20 12.20 -24.55
CA LEU A 418 -11.74 11.47 -25.73
C LEU A 418 -12.51 10.19 -25.95
N ALA A 419 -12.75 9.85 -27.22
CA ALA A 419 -13.24 8.55 -27.61
C ALA A 419 -12.18 7.45 -27.41
N TRP A 420 -12.66 6.21 -27.33
CA TRP A 420 -11.79 5.05 -27.45
C TRP A 420 -11.50 4.78 -28.93
N LYS A 421 -10.27 4.39 -29.30
CA LYS A 421 -9.79 4.09 -30.67
C LYS A 421 -9.79 5.24 -31.69
N THR A 422 -10.68 6.22 -31.60
CA THR A 422 -10.73 7.34 -32.54
C THR A 422 -10.14 8.59 -31.89
N SER A 423 -9.50 9.43 -32.70
CA SER A 423 -9.01 10.76 -32.26
C SER A 423 -10.13 11.81 -32.21
N GLU A 424 -11.36 11.38 -31.93
CA GLU A 424 -12.53 12.24 -31.92
C GLU A 424 -12.75 12.85 -30.53
N LEU A 425 -12.77 14.19 -30.49
CA LEU A 425 -13.25 14.95 -29.35
C LEU A 425 -14.78 14.92 -29.35
N ARG A 426 -15.36 14.07 -28.51
CA ARG A 426 -16.82 13.85 -28.50
C ARG A 426 -17.64 15.09 -28.10
N ASN A 427 -17.01 16.12 -27.53
CA ASN A 427 -17.75 17.26 -27.00
C ASN A 427 -16.90 18.53 -26.84
N VAL A 428 -16.54 19.18 -27.95
CA VAL A 428 -15.77 20.45 -27.94
C VAL A 428 -16.48 21.54 -27.11
N SER A 429 -17.81 21.61 -27.17
CA SER A 429 -18.58 22.55 -26.35
C SER A 429 -18.35 22.35 -24.84
N THR A 430 -18.15 21.11 -24.39
CA THR A 430 -17.84 20.82 -22.98
C THR A 430 -16.47 21.34 -22.58
N ILE A 431 -15.49 21.28 -23.47
CA ILE A 431 -14.16 21.86 -23.23
C ILE A 431 -14.29 23.36 -23.05
N LEU A 432 -14.92 24.04 -24.01
CA LEU A 432 -15.08 25.50 -24.00
C LEU A 432 -15.82 26.00 -22.75
N TRP A 433 -16.96 25.39 -22.41
CA TRP A 433 -17.72 25.77 -21.22
C TRP A 433 -16.99 25.46 -19.91
N SER A 434 -16.26 24.33 -19.85
CA SER A 434 -15.48 24.00 -18.66
C SER A 434 -14.27 24.91 -18.50
N ALA A 435 -13.63 25.31 -19.60
CA ALA A 435 -12.50 26.24 -19.61
C ALA A 435 -12.96 27.65 -19.23
N ALA A 436 -14.10 28.11 -19.73
CA ALA A 436 -14.69 29.38 -19.34
C ALA A 436 -15.05 29.42 -17.84
N GLY A 437 -15.65 28.33 -17.33
CA GLY A 437 -15.95 28.19 -15.91
C GLY A 437 -14.68 28.16 -15.03
N ALA A 438 -13.66 27.42 -15.45
CA ALA A 438 -12.36 27.39 -14.76
C ALA A 438 -11.68 28.76 -14.76
N LEU A 439 -11.71 29.48 -15.89
CA LEU A 439 -11.17 30.83 -16.00
C LEU A 439 -11.90 31.81 -15.07
N LEU A 440 -13.23 31.75 -15.01
CA LEU A 440 -14.02 32.57 -14.09
C LEU A 440 -13.61 32.31 -12.63
N LEU A 441 -13.49 31.04 -12.22
CA LEU A 441 -13.05 30.69 -10.86
C LEU A 441 -11.62 31.16 -10.58
N THR A 442 -10.71 31.04 -11.54
CA THR A 442 -9.33 31.53 -11.41
C THR A 442 -9.28 33.05 -11.28
N LEU A 443 -10.09 33.79 -12.05
CA LEU A 443 -10.20 35.24 -11.94
C LEU A 443 -10.72 35.65 -10.56
N LEU A 444 -11.74 34.96 -10.04
CA LEU A 444 -12.24 35.19 -8.69
C LEU A 444 -11.14 34.93 -7.64
N ALA A 445 -10.40 33.81 -7.77
CA ALA A 445 -9.30 33.50 -6.86
C ALA A 445 -8.18 34.55 -6.91
N PHE A 446 -7.86 35.07 -8.10
CA PHE A 446 -6.90 36.16 -8.29
C PHE A 446 -7.32 37.42 -7.50
N PHE A 447 -8.60 37.82 -7.58
CA PHE A 447 -9.12 38.96 -6.82
C PHE A 447 -9.18 38.74 -5.29
N VAL A 448 -9.14 37.49 -4.83
CA VAL A 448 -9.10 37.14 -3.39
C VAL A 448 -7.65 36.98 -2.88
N GLY A 449 -6.64 37.15 -3.75
CA GLY A 449 -5.23 37.21 -3.35
C GLY A 449 -4.31 36.18 -4.00
N LEU A 450 -4.81 35.33 -4.90
CA LEU A 450 -3.99 34.36 -5.63
C LEU A 450 -3.17 35.05 -6.75
N THR A 451 -1.99 35.58 -6.41
CA THR A 451 -1.21 36.42 -7.35
C THR A 451 -0.02 35.70 -8.01
N HIS A 452 0.47 34.61 -7.44
CA HIS A 452 1.64 33.89 -7.97
C HIS A 452 1.30 33.09 -9.24
N LEU A 453 2.07 33.27 -10.33
CA LEU A 453 1.76 32.73 -11.67
C LEU A 453 1.56 31.21 -11.67
N LEU A 454 2.46 30.46 -11.03
CA LEU A 454 2.35 29.00 -10.96
C LEU A 454 1.07 28.57 -10.21
N SER A 455 0.71 29.28 -9.16
CA SER A 455 -0.49 29.01 -8.36
C SER A 455 -1.76 29.31 -9.16
N ILE A 456 -1.76 30.36 -9.99
CA ILE A 456 -2.84 30.69 -10.93
C ILE A 456 -3.03 29.56 -11.96
N VAL A 457 -1.93 29.07 -12.56
CA VAL A 457 -1.96 27.99 -13.55
C VAL A 457 -2.49 26.69 -12.92
N LEU A 458 -1.97 26.31 -11.75
CA LEU A 458 -2.41 25.10 -11.04
C LEU A 458 -3.88 25.21 -10.61
N PHE A 459 -4.32 26.37 -10.13
CA PHE A 459 -5.71 26.60 -9.76
C PHE A 459 -6.64 26.47 -10.97
N PHE A 460 -6.28 27.09 -12.10
CA PHE A 460 -7.04 26.95 -13.35
C PHE A 460 -7.18 25.48 -13.77
N LEU A 461 -6.07 24.74 -13.80
CA LEU A 461 -6.08 23.32 -14.19
C LEU A 461 -6.90 22.48 -13.20
N ALA A 462 -6.79 22.73 -11.90
CA ALA A 462 -7.57 22.03 -10.87
C ALA A 462 -9.08 22.32 -11.00
N ALA A 463 -9.47 23.58 -11.18
CA ALA A 463 -10.85 23.97 -11.43
C ALA A 463 -11.39 23.34 -12.72
N PHE A 464 -10.58 23.29 -13.78
CA PHE A 464 -10.93 22.64 -15.04
C PHE A 464 -11.15 21.14 -14.87
N VAL A 465 -10.27 20.45 -14.14
CA VAL A 465 -10.43 19.02 -13.77
C VAL A 465 -11.74 18.79 -13.04
N ILE A 466 -12.06 19.61 -12.03
CA ILE A 466 -13.30 19.53 -11.24
C ILE A 466 -14.51 19.63 -12.15
N ILE A 467 -14.61 20.68 -12.97
CA ILE A 467 -15.79 20.94 -13.79
C ILE A 467 -16.00 19.82 -14.82
N VAL A 468 -14.94 19.42 -15.54
CA VAL A 468 -15.02 18.36 -16.54
C VAL A 468 -15.44 17.04 -15.90
N ASN A 469 -14.76 16.62 -14.83
CA ASN A 469 -15.00 15.33 -14.22
C ASN A 469 -16.34 15.29 -13.47
N LEU A 470 -16.82 16.39 -12.87
CA LEU A 470 -18.18 16.45 -12.32
C LEU A 470 -19.23 16.26 -13.41
N LYS A 471 -19.10 16.97 -14.54
CA LYS A 471 -20.04 16.82 -15.66
C LYS A 471 -20.09 15.38 -16.18
N VAL A 472 -18.92 14.76 -16.36
CA VAL A 472 -18.83 13.36 -16.80
C VAL A 472 -19.38 12.40 -15.73
N THR A 473 -19.10 12.66 -14.45
CA THR A 473 -19.65 11.90 -13.32
C THR A 473 -21.17 11.91 -13.35
N PHE A 474 -21.81 13.09 -13.46
CA PHE A 474 -23.27 13.19 -13.54
C PHE A 474 -23.86 12.48 -14.76
N LEU A 475 -23.18 12.52 -15.91
CA LEU A 475 -23.59 11.77 -17.09
C LEU A 475 -23.59 10.25 -16.84
N PHE A 476 -22.56 9.74 -16.16
CA PHE A 476 -22.47 8.31 -15.84
C PHE A 476 -23.34 7.90 -14.65
N LEU A 477 -23.59 8.75 -13.66
CA LEU A 477 -24.54 8.45 -12.58
C LEU A 477 -25.93 8.11 -13.13
N LYS A 478 -26.37 8.82 -14.20
CA LYS A 478 -27.65 8.56 -14.86
C LYS A 478 -27.67 7.32 -15.76
N ARG A 479 -26.52 6.88 -16.27
CA ARG A 479 -26.43 5.80 -17.29
C ARG A 479 -25.88 4.48 -16.74
N ASN A 480 -24.86 4.55 -15.91
CA ASN A 480 -24.18 3.42 -15.28
C ASN A 480 -23.37 3.88 -14.05
N PHE A 481 -24.03 3.83 -12.89
CA PHE A 481 -23.47 4.26 -11.60
C PHE A 481 -22.07 3.71 -11.31
N GLY A 482 -21.84 2.42 -11.62
CA GLY A 482 -20.57 1.74 -11.34
C GLY A 482 -19.35 2.31 -12.07
N ASN A 483 -19.55 3.07 -13.16
CA ASN A 483 -18.47 3.71 -13.91
C ASN A 483 -18.23 5.18 -13.50
N ALA A 484 -19.08 5.76 -12.65
CA ALA A 484 -18.96 7.15 -12.24
C ALA A 484 -17.83 7.39 -11.22
N GLY A 485 -17.52 6.38 -10.38
CA GLY A 485 -16.59 6.51 -9.26
C GLY A 485 -15.18 6.97 -9.65
N GLY A 486 -14.65 6.50 -10.79
CA GLY A 486 -13.31 6.93 -11.26
C GLY A 486 -13.25 8.42 -11.61
N TYR A 487 -14.31 8.95 -12.22
CA TYR A 487 -14.40 10.37 -12.53
C TYR A 487 -14.58 11.22 -11.27
N LEU A 488 -15.37 10.74 -10.30
CA LEU A 488 -15.51 11.41 -9.01
C LEU A 488 -14.18 11.45 -8.23
N ALA A 489 -13.36 10.40 -8.30
CA ALA A 489 -12.03 10.40 -7.69
C ALA A 489 -11.12 11.50 -8.27
N HIS A 490 -11.17 11.75 -9.59
CA HIS A 490 -10.42 12.86 -10.20
C HIS A 490 -10.89 14.24 -9.74
N VAL A 491 -12.19 14.42 -9.43
CA VAL A 491 -12.69 15.65 -8.81
C VAL A 491 -11.99 15.89 -7.47
N GLY A 492 -11.80 14.83 -6.68
CA GLY A 492 -11.04 14.87 -5.43
C GLY A 492 -9.59 15.35 -5.62
N ILE A 493 -8.93 14.96 -6.71
CA ILE A 493 -7.57 15.46 -7.04
C ILE A 493 -7.58 16.97 -7.30
N GLY A 494 -8.60 17.49 -8.00
CA GLY A 494 -8.74 18.93 -8.20
C GLY A 494 -8.93 19.69 -6.88
N PHE A 495 -9.80 19.19 -6.00
CA PHE A 495 -9.96 19.79 -4.66
C PHE A 495 -8.69 19.68 -3.81
N MET A 496 -7.96 18.57 -3.90
CA MET A 496 -6.69 18.40 -3.22
C MET A 496 -5.69 19.47 -3.67
N VAL A 497 -5.52 19.69 -4.98
CA VAL A 497 -4.59 20.73 -5.49
C VAL A 497 -5.02 22.13 -5.04
N ILE A 498 -6.31 22.46 -5.09
CA ILE A 498 -6.79 23.75 -4.59
C ILE A 498 -6.49 23.89 -3.09
N GLY A 499 -6.78 22.86 -2.28
CA GLY A 499 -6.49 22.84 -0.85
C GLY A 499 -5.01 23.09 -0.57
N ILE A 500 -4.13 22.38 -1.28
CA ILE A 500 -2.66 22.54 -1.22
C ILE A 500 -2.24 23.97 -1.50
N LEU A 501 -2.77 24.59 -2.57
CA LEU A 501 -2.45 25.97 -2.91
C LEU A 501 -2.93 26.91 -1.80
N THR A 502 -4.18 26.79 -1.37
CA THR A 502 -4.78 27.71 -0.39
C THR A 502 -4.21 27.58 1.01
N SER A 503 -3.67 26.42 1.41
CA SER A 503 -3.02 26.23 2.70
C SER A 503 -1.56 26.70 2.72
N SER A 504 -1.01 27.06 1.56
CA SER A 504 0.40 27.42 1.38
C SER A 504 0.58 28.88 0.92
N LEU A 505 -0.51 29.66 0.86
CA LEU A 505 -0.54 31.08 0.48
C LEU A 505 -0.40 32.00 1.69
#